data_AF-A0A0S7EK63-F1
#
_entry.id   AF-A0A0S7EK63-F1
#
_cell.length_a   1.000
_cell.length_b   1.000
_cell.length_c   1.000
_cell.angle_alpha   90.00
_cell.angle_beta   90.00
_cell.angle_gamma   90.00
#
_symmetry.space_group_name_H-M   'P 1'
#
loop_
_entity.id
_entity.type
_entity.pdbx_description
1 polymer ?
#
loop_
_entity_poly.entity_id
_entity_poly.type
_entity_poly.pdbx_seq_one_letter_code
_entity_poly.pdbx_strand_id
1 'polypeptide(L)'
;NRTVFVLLALFREVTTLYRSPNASLHPTAETCKAFDEFIEGSDYLCDKEMRDFASTLINNKLGGLSVQSGHTPADNIAIELAVHLAVTLLTTNNDLLLPLKQLGLFPDNMQGAFIP
;
A
#
# COMPACT_ATOMS: atom_id res chain seq x y z
N ASN A 1 -4.10 12.98 9.71
CA ASN A 1 -3.73 12.85 8.29
C ASN A 1 -4.79 11.97 7.62
N ARG A 2 -5.69 12.51 6.77
CA ARG A 2 -6.81 11.76 6.17
C ARG A 2 -6.35 10.77 5.10
N THR A 3 -5.26 11.06 4.42
CA THR A 3 -4.60 10.21 3.42
C THR A 3 -4.27 8.83 3.97
N VAL A 4 -3.76 8.75 5.20
CA VAL A 4 -3.46 7.48 5.89
C VAL A 4 -4.70 6.59 5.94
N PHE A 5 -5.84 7.15 6.36
CA PHE A 5 -7.07 6.38 6.48
C PHE A 5 -7.61 5.92 5.12
N VAL A 6 -7.49 6.74 4.08
CA VAL A 6 -7.89 6.35 2.72
C VAL A 6 -7.04 5.18 2.23
N LEU A 7 -5.71 5.25 2.35
CA LEU A 7 -4.82 4.19 1.90
C LEU A 7 -5.01 2.89 2.69
N LEU A 8 -5.17 2.98 4.02
CA LEU A 8 -5.44 1.82 4.85
C LEU A 8 -6.83 1.22 4.60
N ALA A 9 -7.83 2.04 4.28
CA ALA A 9 -9.16 1.55 3.89
C ALA A 9 -9.12 0.83 2.55
N LEU A 10 -8.39 1.36 1.54
CA LEU A 10 -8.19 0.67 0.27
C LEU A 10 -7.53 -0.70 0.48
N PHE A 11 -6.48 -0.75 1.30
CA PHE A 11 -5.87 -2.03 1.63
C PHE A 11 -6.86 -2.98 2.31
N ARG A 12 -7.53 -2.52 3.38
CA ARG A 12 -8.43 -3.32 4.21
C ARG A 12 -9.64 -3.83 3.44
N GLU A 13 -10.28 -2.99 2.65
CA GLU A 13 -11.57 -3.28 2.01
C GLU A 13 -11.43 -3.78 0.56
N VAL A 14 -10.33 -3.46 -0.13
CA VAL A 14 -10.11 -3.85 -1.53
C VAL A 14 -9.01 -4.89 -1.63
N THR A 15 -7.80 -4.59 -1.16
CA THR A 15 -6.65 -5.51 -1.31
C THR A 15 -6.84 -6.82 -0.57
N THR A 16 -7.48 -6.82 0.61
CA THR A 16 -7.70 -8.09 1.35
C THR A 16 -8.71 -9.03 0.67
N LEU A 17 -9.54 -8.56 -0.27
CA LEU A 17 -10.46 -9.42 -1.02
C LEU A 17 -9.70 -10.49 -1.83
N TYR A 18 -8.48 -10.19 -2.26
CA TYR A 18 -7.59 -11.14 -2.94
C TYR A 18 -7.12 -12.32 -2.05
N ARG A 19 -7.34 -12.25 -0.73
CA ARG A 19 -7.11 -13.36 0.21
C ARG A 19 -8.13 -14.49 0.01
N SER A 20 -9.30 -14.18 -0.57
CA SER A 20 -10.30 -15.20 -0.84
C SER A 20 -9.81 -16.16 -1.94
N PRO A 21 -9.93 -17.49 -1.77
CA PRO A 21 -9.71 -18.43 -2.88
C PRO A 21 -10.81 -18.34 -3.95
N ASN A 22 -11.96 -17.74 -3.61
CA ASN A 22 -13.02 -17.47 -4.58
C ASN A 22 -12.71 -16.19 -5.37
N ALA A 23 -12.23 -16.34 -6.60
CA ALA A 23 -11.93 -15.24 -7.51
C ALA A 23 -13.15 -14.36 -7.86
N SER A 24 -14.38 -14.86 -7.68
CA SER A 24 -15.58 -14.03 -7.89
C SER A 24 -15.75 -12.92 -6.84
N LEU A 25 -15.01 -13.00 -5.72
CA LEU A 25 -14.97 -11.98 -4.68
C LEU A 25 -13.84 -10.97 -4.92
N HIS A 26 -12.96 -11.21 -5.89
CA HIS A 26 -11.89 -10.26 -6.21
C HIS A 26 -12.47 -9.04 -6.94
N PRO A 27 -11.87 -7.85 -6.77
CA PRO A 27 -12.26 -6.66 -7.52
C PRO A 27 -12.27 -6.93 -9.03
N THR A 28 -13.37 -6.56 -9.68
CA THR A 28 -13.49 -6.66 -11.15
C THR A 28 -12.73 -5.53 -11.82
N ALA A 29 -12.46 -5.67 -13.12
CA ALA A 29 -11.82 -4.60 -13.89
C ALA A 29 -12.62 -3.29 -13.86
N GLU A 30 -13.95 -3.36 -13.91
CA GLU A 30 -14.82 -2.18 -13.80
C GLU A 30 -14.71 -1.52 -12.43
N THR A 31 -14.64 -2.33 -11.36
CA THR A 31 -14.51 -1.84 -9.99
C THR A 31 -13.14 -1.18 -9.78
N CYS A 32 -12.06 -1.81 -10.25
CA CYS A 32 -10.72 -1.24 -10.21
C CYS A 32 -10.67 0.10 -10.96
N LYS A 33 -11.27 0.18 -12.15
CA LYS A 33 -11.35 1.43 -12.92
C LYS A 33 -12.08 2.55 -12.17
N ALA A 34 -13.20 2.23 -11.52
CA ALA A 34 -13.92 3.21 -10.71
C ALA A 34 -13.08 3.74 -9.54
N PHE A 35 -12.26 2.89 -8.92
CA PHE A 35 -11.32 3.33 -7.89
C PHE A 35 -10.16 4.16 -8.46
N ASP A 36 -9.63 3.82 -9.64
CA ASP A 36 -8.60 4.64 -10.30
C ASP A 36 -9.16 6.03 -10.64
N GLU A 37 -10.40 6.14 -11.11
CA GLU A 37 -11.09 7.43 -11.33
C GLU A 37 -11.27 8.21 -10.02
N PHE A 38 -11.63 7.53 -8.91
CA PHE A 38 -11.69 8.15 -7.59
C PHE A 38 -10.32 8.66 -7.12
N ILE A 39 -9.25 7.87 -7.31
CA ILE A 39 -7.89 8.26 -6.96
C ILE A 39 -7.49 9.52 -7.72
N GLU A 40 -7.79 9.57 -9.02
CA GLU A 40 -7.46 10.72 -9.84
C GLU A 40 -8.22 11.99 -9.44
N GLY A 41 -9.47 11.85 -9.00
CA GLY A 41 -10.28 12.95 -8.50
C GLY A 41 -10.08 13.33 -7.03
N SER A 42 -9.23 12.62 -6.29
CA SER A 42 -9.17 12.74 -4.82
C SER A 42 -8.31 13.91 -4.34
N ASP A 43 -8.92 14.81 -3.56
CA ASP A 43 -8.20 15.85 -2.80
C ASP A 43 -7.35 15.29 -1.63
N TYR A 44 -7.51 14.00 -1.31
CA TYR A 44 -6.76 13.35 -0.21
C TYR A 44 -5.47 12.68 -0.68
N LEU A 45 -5.32 12.45 -1.98
CA LEU A 45 -4.15 11.82 -2.60
C LEU A 45 -3.47 12.86 -3.49
N CYS A 46 -2.77 13.81 -2.87
CA CYS A 46 -2.24 14.99 -3.56
C CYS A 46 -1.03 14.69 -4.45
N ASP A 47 -0.16 13.79 -4.02
CA ASP A 47 1.10 13.50 -4.70
C ASP A 47 1.00 12.23 -5.55
N LYS A 48 1.74 12.22 -6.67
CA LYS A 48 1.78 11.08 -7.60
C LYS A 48 2.12 9.77 -6.91
N GLU A 49 3.06 9.79 -5.98
CA GLU A 49 3.50 8.60 -5.23
C GLU A 49 2.36 7.98 -4.40
N MET A 50 1.49 8.82 -3.83
CA MET A 50 0.32 8.36 -3.07
C MET A 50 -0.74 7.74 -3.98
N ARG A 51 -0.93 8.31 -5.18
CA ARG A 51 -1.85 7.79 -6.19
C ARG A 51 -1.36 6.47 -6.77
N ASP A 52 -0.08 6.39 -7.11
CA ASP A 52 0.57 5.17 -7.60
C ASP A 52 0.46 4.05 -6.56
N PHE A 53 0.71 4.37 -5.28
CA PHE A 53 0.59 3.40 -4.20
C PHE A 53 -0.87 2.95 -4.01
N ALA A 54 -1.84 3.87 -4.06
CA ALA A 54 -3.26 3.54 -3.99
C ALA A 54 -3.69 2.60 -5.13
N SER A 55 -3.29 2.89 -6.37
CA SER A 55 -3.58 2.02 -7.53
C SER A 55 -2.90 0.65 -7.39
N THR A 56 -1.69 0.61 -6.83
CA THR A 56 -0.98 -0.64 -6.51
C THR A 56 -1.75 -1.50 -5.51
N LEU A 57 -2.34 -0.89 -4.47
CA LEU A 57 -3.19 -1.59 -3.50
C LEU A 57 -4.43 -2.19 -4.17
N ILE A 58 -5.17 -1.40 -4.95
CA ILE A 58 -6.40 -1.84 -5.63
C ILE A 58 -6.12 -3.02 -6.56
N ASN A 59 -5.06 -2.93 -7.34
CA ASN A 59 -4.68 -3.95 -8.32
C ASN A 59 -3.91 -5.12 -7.69
N ASN A 60 -3.66 -5.09 -6.38
CA ASN A 60 -2.85 -6.07 -5.65
C ASN A 60 -1.47 -6.32 -6.30
N LYS A 61 -0.81 -5.26 -6.76
CA LYS A 61 0.50 -5.29 -7.46
C LYS A 61 1.67 -4.96 -6.53
N LEU A 62 1.63 -5.45 -5.30
CA LEU A 62 2.62 -5.18 -4.25
C LEU A 62 3.90 -6.05 -4.34
N GLY A 63 4.09 -6.77 -5.44
CA GLY A 63 5.22 -7.68 -5.63
C GLY A 63 5.19 -8.83 -4.63
N GLY A 64 6.28 -9.04 -3.89
CA GLY A 64 6.37 -10.09 -2.86
C GLY A 64 5.39 -9.92 -1.69
N LEU A 65 4.73 -8.75 -1.58
CA LEU A 65 3.72 -8.46 -0.56
C LEU A 65 2.28 -8.56 -1.10
N SER A 66 2.09 -8.98 -2.36
CA SER A 66 0.75 -9.17 -2.93
C SER A 66 -0.05 -10.19 -2.12
N VAL A 67 -1.28 -9.84 -1.76
CA VAL A 67 -2.17 -10.69 -0.97
C VAL A 67 -2.66 -11.85 -1.83
N GLN A 68 -2.66 -13.06 -1.28
CA GLN A 68 -3.11 -14.27 -1.96
C GLN A 68 -3.74 -15.25 -0.96
N SER A 69 -4.56 -16.17 -1.47
CA SER A 69 -5.33 -17.12 -0.67
C SER A 69 -4.51 -18.20 0.04
N GLY A 70 -3.25 -18.41 -0.36
CA GLY A 70 -2.37 -19.42 0.23
C GLY A 70 -1.52 -18.93 1.42
N HIS A 71 -1.61 -17.66 1.80
CA HIS A 71 -0.79 -17.11 2.87
C HIS A 71 -1.16 -17.64 4.26
N THR A 72 -0.15 -17.97 5.05
CA THR A 72 -0.34 -18.31 6.47
C THR A 72 -0.81 -17.08 7.26
N PRO A 73 -1.33 -17.26 8.49
CA PRO A 73 -1.63 -16.12 9.35
C PRO A 73 -0.43 -15.20 9.59
N ALA A 74 0.78 -15.77 9.72
CA ALA A 74 2.01 -15.01 9.92
C ALA A 74 2.36 -14.16 8.68
N ASP A 75 2.24 -14.72 7.47
CA ASP A 75 2.47 -13.98 6.23
C ASP A 75 1.51 -12.80 6.10
N ASN A 76 0.23 -13.03 6.42
CA ASN A 76 -0.78 -11.98 6.39
C ASN A 76 -0.46 -10.85 7.39
N ILE A 77 -0.06 -11.17 8.62
CA ILE A 77 0.34 -10.18 9.61
C ILE A 77 1.57 -9.39 9.12
N ALA A 78 2.57 -10.06 8.54
CA ALA A 78 3.75 -9.40 8.01
C ALA A 78 3.40 -8.40 6.89
N ILE A 79 2.52 -8.79 5.97
CA ILE A 79 2.02 -7.92 4.89
C ILE A 79 1.24 -6.74 5.46
N GLU A 80 0.34 -6.98 6.42
CA GLU A 80 -0.44 -5.93 7.07
C GLU A 80 0.47 -4.89 7.75
N LEU A 81 1.51 -5.34 8.47
CA LEU A 81 2.51 -4.46 9.09
C LEU A 81 3.33 -3.70 8.04
N ALA A 82 3.77 -4.37 6.97
CA ALA A 82 4.55 -3.75 5.90
C ALA A 82 3.75 -2.66 5.19
N VAL A 83 2.46 -2.90 4.90
CA VAL A 83 1.56 -1.90 4.30
C VAL A 83 1.32 -0.74 5.26
N HIS A 84 1.07 -1.01 6.55
CA HIS A 84 0.92 0.07 7.54
C HIS A 84 2.18 0.94 7.65
N LEU A 85 3.35 0.32 7.65
CA LEU A 85 4.62 1.03 7.67
C LEU A 85 4.80 1.86 6.40
N ALA A 86 4.57 1.27 5.21
CA ALA A 86 4.67 1.98 3.94
C ALA A 86 3.75 3.20 3.89
N VAL A 87 2.48 3.06 4.28
CA VAL A 87 1.54 4.19 4.37
C VAL A 87 2.04 5.27 5.34
N THR A 88 2.57 4.87 6.49
CA THR A 88 3.12 5.81 7.48
C THR A 88 4.33 6.57 6.92
N LEU A 89 5.28 5.87 6.28
CA LEU A 89 6.47 6.48 5.69
C LEU A 89 6.16 7.34 4.46
N LEU A 90 5.16 6.96 3.67
CA LEU A 90 4.75 7.71 2.50
C LEU A 90 4.10 9.05 2.88
N THR A 91 3.32 9.04 3.96
CA THR A 91 2.49 10.19 4.38
C THR A 91 3.07 11.01 5.53
N THR A 92 4.22 10.62 6.07
CA THR A 92 4.88 11.35 7.17
C THR A 92 5.65 12.57 6.66
N ASN A 93 5.58 13.65 7.43
CA ASN A 93 6.42 14.83 7.31
C ASN A 93 7.39 14.96 8.50
N ASN A 94 7.61 13.88 9.25
CA ASN A 94 8.50 13.86 10.40
C ASN A 94 9.92 13.46 10.00
N ASP A 95 10.87 14.37 10.20
CA ASP A 95 12.29 14.18 9.86
C ASP A 95 12.93 12.99 10.59
N LEU A 96 12.44 12.62 11.78
CA LEU A 96 12.94 11.46 12.51
C LEU A 96 12.64 10.14 11.78
N LEU A 97 11.61 10.11 10.92
CA LEU A 97 11.26 8.94 10.11
C LEU A 97 11.93 8.98 8.74
N LEU A 98 12.66 10.04 8.40
CA LEU A 98 13.30 10.17 7.10
C LEU A 98 14.27 9.01 6.80
N PRO A 99 15.13 8.54 7.73
CA PRO A 99 16.01 7.39 7.45
C PRO A 99 15.22 6.12 7.12
N LEU A 100 14.11 5.86 7.82
CA LEU A 100 13.25 4.71 7.55
C LEU A 100 12.51 4.86 6.22
N LYS A 101 12.08 6.08 5.85
CA LYS A 101 11.48 6.37 4.55
C LYS A 101 12.47 6.09 3.41
N GLN A 102 13.71 6.54 3.55
CA GLN A 102 14.77 6.24 2.58
C GLN A 102 15.02 4.73 2.50
N LEU A 103 15.18 4.05 3.64
CA LEU A 103 15.41 2.60 3.66
C LEU A 103 14.27 1.78 3.03
N GLY A 104 13.02 2.15 3.32
CA GLY A 104 11.85 1.39 2.89
C GLY A 104 11.37 1.70 1.47
N LEU A 105 11.48 2.96 1.02
CA LEU A 105 10.89 3.42 -0.25
C LEU A 105 11.94 3.82 -1.30
N PHE A 106 13.16 4.19 -0.88
CA PHE A 106 14.24 4.65 -1.76
C PHE A 106 15.58 4.01 -1.38
N PRO A 107 15.68 2.66 -1.40
CA PRO A 107 16.82 1.93 -0.84
C PRO A 107 18.16 2.29 -1.52
N ASP A 108 18.14 2.78 -2.76
CA ASP A 108 19.34 3.26 -3.46
C ASP A 108 20.01 4.45 -2.76
N ASN A 109 19.25 5.24 -2.00
CA ASN A 109 19.77 6.37 -1.23
C ASN A 109 20.43 5.94 0.09
N MET A 110 20.35 4.66 0.47
CA MET A 110 20.86 4.14 1.74
C MET A 110 22.14 3.29 1.56
N GLN A 111 22.75 3.30 0.37
CA GLN A 111 24.00 2.57 0.13
C GLN A 111 25.13 3.10 1.04
N GLY A 112 25.73 2.22 1.83
CA GLY A 112 26.78 2.57 2.80
C GLY A 112 26.28 3.23 4.09
N ALA A 113 24.97 3.35 4.29
CA ALA A 113 24.40 3.84 5.54
C ALA A 113 24.47 2.77 6.63
N PHE A 114 24.66 3.19 7.88
CA PHE A 114 24.49 2.32 9.05
C PHE A 114 22.99 2.19 9.35
N ILE A 115 22.49 0.95 9.37
CA ILE A 115 21.10 0.64 9.70
C ILE A 115 20.97 0.55 11.23
N PRO A 116 19.91 1.12 11.83
CA PRO A 116 19.66 1.05 13.28
C PRO A 116 19.43 -0.37 13.79
#